data_AF-A0A843DRJ4-F1
#
_entry.id   AF-A0A843DRJ4-F1
#
_cell.length_a   1.000
_cell.length_b   1.000
_cell.length_c   1.000
_cell.angle_alpha   90.00
_cell.angle_beta   90.00
_cell.angle_gamma   90.00
#
_symmetry.space_group_name_H-M   'P 1'
#
loop_
_entity.id
_entity.type
_entity.pdbx_description
1 polymer ?
#
loop_
_entity_poly.entity_id
_entity_poly.type
_entity_poly.pdbx_seq_one_letter_code
_entity_poly.pdbx_strand_id
1 'polypeptide(L)'
;DDEVIMVLADRTVIGTGVAKMSGKDMVELSRGVAVKTRWHKEETPVTSDVAHTWDDVVKANEAVIIKRRDEAISFIHKTMEKYKDLPTVVSFSGGKDSLASMLLTMDAGVDVPPMFINTGLELDETVRYVHDFAERHNVKLVEQEPPKDAFYGNLVYFGPPAKDYRWCCKTNKLGPTVAAITKNYPNGVLSFIGQRKYESEARHEKPRVWQNPWTPGQIGASPIQSWSAMHVWLYIFYKKEPFNYWYAHGLDRIGCLMCPASDMADLDTIHSASSQYSRWDSYLTDYSQKIGLPEEWKKYGLWRWKSAPQSVKEEIKRVTGKEVPPMKASRALDPAEDGPVAVKVQDGYSPCTMGYSIEAALSRPIDLSVLEPFTHALGWVIKYDRDEDVIYANYTTFYGAGSITTKAFTQEDAKQNIDHAVQLIARAFNCVGCGLCAARCEEHALYMEGGKVHIHGDDCIFCMKCYGPCPAVNFAPAAKTEEKGFED
;
A
#
# COMPACT_ATOMS: atom_id res chain seq x y z
N ASP A 1 24.77 -17.40 -38.82
CA ASP A 1 23.39 -17.04 -38.51
C ASP A 1 22.49 -17.52 -39.63
N ASP A 2 22.03 -18.75 -39.50
CA ASP A 2 21.16 -19.38 -40.50
C ASP A 2 19.71 -19.00 -40.23
N GLU A 3 18.97 -18.66 -41.27
CA GLU A 3 17.51 -18.51 -41.18
C GLU A 3 16.88 -19.90 -41.01
N VAL A 4 16.03 -20.04 -40.01
CA VAL A 4 15.38 -21.31 -39.66
C VAL A 4 13.87 -21.15 -39.55
N ILE A 5 13.18 -22.25 -39.87
CA ILE A 5 11.76 -22.42 -39.67
C ILE A 5 11.57 -23.33 -38.45
N MET A 6 10.79 -22.87 -37.48
CA MET A 6 10.41 -23.65 -36.30
C MET A 6 9.13 -24.40 -36.63
N VAL A 7 9.14 -25.72 -36.43
CA VAL A 7 8.02 -26.61 -36.74
C VAL A 7 7.68 -27.51 -35.55
N LEU A 8 6.40 -27.85 -35.43
CA LEU A 8 5.95 -28.95 -34.55
C LEU A 8 6.30 -30.31 -35.18
N ALA A 9 6.09 -31.38 -34.42
CA ALA A 9 6.36 -32.75 -34.87
C ALA A 9 5.58 -33.15 -36.13
N ASP A 10 4.39 -32.56 -36.33
CA ASP A 10 3.53 -32.74 -37.51
C ASP A 10 3.95 -31.86 -38.71
N ARG A 11 5.07 -31.14 -38.59
CA ARG A 11 5.60 -30.15 -39.55
C ARG A 11 4.78 -28.86 -39.67
N THR A 12 3.84 -28.61 -38.78
CA THR A 12 3.16 -27.31 -38.71
C THR A 12 4.18 -26.21 -38.39
N VAL A 13 4.27 -25.20 -39.25
CA VAL A 13 5.13 -24.04 -39.04
C VAL A 13 4.57 -23.16 -37.92
N ILE A 14 5.38 -22.96 -36.87
CA ILE A 14 5.02 -22.15 -35.70
C ILE A 14 5.84 -20.86 -35.60
N GLY A 15 6.90 -20.72 -36.38
CA GLY A 15 7.62 -19.46 -36.47
C GLY A 15 8.84 -19.50 -37.38
N THR A 16 9.47 -18.35 -37.54
CA THR A 16 10.72 -18.17 -38.28
C THR A 16 11.69 -17.31 -37.47
N GLY A 17 12.98 -17.51 -37.67
CA GLY A 17 13.99 -16.75 -36.94
C GLY A 17 15.41 -17.09 -37.37
N VAL A 18 16.36 -16.58 -36.60
CA VAL A 18 17.79 -16.79 -36.83
C VAL A 18 18.33 -17.78 -35.81
N ALA A 19 18.91 -18.88 -36.26
CA ALA A 19 19.60 -19.83 -35.38
C ALA A 19 20.80 -19.16 -34.72
N LYS A 20 20.89 -19.31 -33.41
CA LYS A 20 21.99 -18.80 -32.56
C LYS A 20 22.86 -19.92 -32.00
N MET A 21 22.48 -21.17 -32.23
CA MET A 21 23.15 -22.38 -31.79
C MET A 21 23.11 -23.41 -32.92
N SER A 22 24.09 -24.34 -32.95
CA SER A 22 23.99 -25.49 -33.85
C SER A 22 22.96 -26.49 -33.32
N GLY A 23 22.45 -27.38 -34.18
CA GLY A 23 21.52 -28.43 -33.75
C GLY A 23 22.11 -29.35 -32.66
N LYS A 24 23.43 -29.59 -32.69
CA LYS A 24 24.14 -30.35 -31.66
C LYS A 24 24.13 -29.61 -30.31
N ASP A 25 24.44 -28.31 -30.34
CA ASP A 25 24.45 -27.47 -29.14
C ASP A 25 23.07 -27.35 -28.51
N MET A 26 21.99 -27.34 -29.31
CA MET A 26 20.62 -27.32 -28.81
C MET A 26 20.25 -28.58 -28.01
N VAL A 27 20.87 -29.72 -28.33
CA VAL A 27 20.63 -31.00 -27.62
C VAL A 27 21.51 -31.10 -26.37
N GLU A 28 22.75 -30.61 -26.45
CA GLU A 28 23.75 -30.76 -25.38
C GLU A 28 23.64 -29.66 -24.30
N LEU A 29 23.26 -28.43 -24.67
CA LEU A 29 23.18 -27.31 -23.74
C LEU A 29 21.78 -27.19 -23.14
N SER A 30 21.72 -27.18 -21.81
CA SER A 30 20.46 -27.03 -21.05
C SER A 30 19.95 -25.59 -20.99
N ARG A 31 20.71 -24.60 -21.49
CA ARG A 31 20.44 -23.16 -21.37
C ARG A 31 21.01 -22.40 -22.57
N GLY A 32 20.28 -21.39 -23.06
CA GLY A 32 20.69 -20.53 -24.17
C GLY A 32 19.52 -20.15 -25.07
N VAL A 33 19.70 -19.14 -25.92
CA VAL A 33 18.72 -18.82 -26.97
C VAL A 33 19.07 -19.66 -28.19
N ALA A 34 18.26 -20.68 -28.49
CA ALA A 34 18.47 -21.55 -29.66
C ALA A 34 18.17 -20.80 -30.97
N VAL A 35 17.05 -20.08 -31.02
CA VAL A 35 16.59 -19.30 -32.17
C VAL A 35 16.13 -17.93 -31.70
N LYS A 36 16.59 -16.86 -32.37
CA LYS A 36 16.05 -15.51 -32.21
C LYS A 36 14.86 -15.35 -33.14
N THR A 37 13.64 -15.44 -32.58
CA THR A 37 12.37 -15.38 -33.32
C THR A 37 12.18 -14.01 -34.00
N ARG A 38 11.78 -14.02 -35.28
CA ARG A 38 11.34 -12.83 -36.03
C ARG A 38 9.83 -12.79 -36.21
N TRP A 39 9.25 -13.95 -36.49
CA TRP A 39 7.80 -14.13 -36.61
C TRP A 39 7.40 -15.41 -35.89
N HIS A 40 6.25 -15.38 -35.25
CA HIS A 40 5.60 -16.56 -34.69
C HIS A 40 4.16 -16.59 -35.19
N LYS A 41 3.63 -17.79 -35.38
CA LYS A 41 2.22 -18.00 -35.68
C LYS A 41 1.41 -17.55 -34.47
N GLU A 42 0.38 -16.72 -34.68
CA GLU A 42 -0.56 -16.39 -33.61
C GLU A 42 -1.23 -17.68 -33.11
N GLU A 43 -1.28 -17.83 -31.78
CA GLU A 43 -1.99 -18.94 -31.16
C GLU A 43 -3.49 -18.72 -31.34
N THR A 44 -4.13 -19.59 -32.13
CA THR A 44 -5.59 -19.65 -32.18
C THR A 44 -6.09 -20.45 -30.98
N PRO A 45 -7.06 -19.94 -30.20
CA PRO A 45 -7.68 -20.72 -29.13
C PRO A 45 -8.23 -22.02 -29.70
N VAL A 46 -7.75 -23.15 -29.18
CA VAL A 46 -8.30 -24.45 -29.54
C VAL A 46 -9.58 -24.64 -28.72
N THR A 47 -10.72 -24.59 -29.39
CA THR A 47 -12.01 -24.89 -28.75
C THR A 47 -12.20 -26.40 -28.66
N SER A 48 -12.70 -26.85 -27.53
CA SER A 48 -13.10 -28.24 -27.30
C SER A 48 -14.59 -28.26 -27.00
N ASP A 49 -15.35 -29.09 -27.72
CA ASP A 49 -16.77 -29.32 -27.42
C ASP A 49 -16.98 -30.17 -26.16
N VAL A 50 -15.90 -30.76 -25.64
CA VAL A 50 -15.90 -31.49 -24.37
C VAL A 50 -15.80 -30.49 -23.22
N ALA A 51 -16.74 -30.56 -22.28
CA ALA A 51 -16.67 -29.84 -21.02
C ALA A 51 -15.55 -30.42 -20.14
N HIS A 52 -14.68 -29.55 -19.64
CA HIS A 52 -13.55 -29.91 -18.76
C HIS A 52 -13.79 -29.41 -17.34
N THR A 53 -13.38 -30.20 -16.36
CA THR A 53 -13.41 -29.83 -14.94
C THR A 53 -12.07 -29.21 -14.49
N TRP A 54 -12.05 -28.57 -13.31
CA TRP A 54 -10.78 -28.13 -12.73
C TRP A 54 -9.84 -29.28 -12.38
N ASP A 55 -10.37 -30.48 -12.10
CA ASP A 55 -9.54 -31.68 -11.91
C ASP A 55 -8.83 -32.09 -13.21
N ASP A 56 -9.48 -31.95 -14.37
CA ASP A 56 -8.86 -32.20 -15.68
C ASP A 56 -7.74 -31.19 -15.96
N VAL A 57 -7.98 -29.91 -15.65
CA VAL A 57 -6.99 -28.83 -15.79
C VAL A 57 -5.78 -29.08 -14.89
N VAL A 58 -6.01 -29.45 -13.62
CA VAL A 58 -4.94 -29.79 -12.67
C VAL A 58 -4.13 -30.98 -13.18
N LYS A 59 -4.80 -32.05 -13.63
CA LYS A 59 -4.15 -33.25 -14.16
C LYS A 59 -3.29 -32.93 -15.39
N ALA A 60 -3.79 -32.12 -16.30
CA ALA A 60 -3.04 -31.68 -17.49
C ALA A 60 -1.78 -30.86 -17.13
N ASN A 61 -1.79 -30.16 -15.99
CA ASN A 61 -0.72 -29.28 -15.54
C ASN A 61 0.14 -29.86 -14.40
N GLU A 62 -0.10 -31.12 -13.99
CA GLU A 62 0.49 -31.71 -12.78
C GLU A 62 2.02 -31.66 -12.77
N ALA A 63 2.67 -31.98 -13.90
CA ALA A 63 4.12 -31.95 -14.01
C ALA A 63 4.71 -30.55 -13.75
N VAL A 64 4.01 -29.49 -14.18
CA VAL A 64 4.41 -28.10 -13.94
C VAL A 64 4.23 -27.76 -12.46
N ILE A 65 3.11 -28.17 -11.86
CA ILE A 65 2.79 -27.92 -10.44
C ILE A 65 3.84 -28.60 -9.54
N ILE A 66 4.14 -29.89 -9.77
CA ILE A 66 5.14 -30.65 -9.01
C ILE A 66 6.51 -29.99 -9.11
N LYS A 67 6.95 -29.62 -10.32
CA LYS A 67 8.24 -28.94 -10.52
C LYS A 67 8.33 -27.62 -9.75
N ARG A 68 7.24 -26.83 -9.72
CA ARG A 68 7.17 -25.56 -8.98
C ARG A 68 7.13 -25.77 -7.47
N ARG A 69 6.38 -26.78 -7.01
CA ARG A 69 6.33 -27.20 -5.60
C ARG A 69 7.72 -27.59 -5.10
N ASP A 70 8.40 -28.48 -5.81
CA ASP A 70 9.70 -29.02 -5.39
C ASP A 70 10.79 -27.93 -5.37
N GLU A 71 10.73 -26.99 -6.32
CA GLU A 71 11.60 -25.80 -6.31
C GLU A 71 11.34 -24.93 -5.07
N ALA A 72 10.08 -24.67 -4.74
CA ALA A 72 9.70 -23.87 -3.57
C ALA A 72 10.05 -24.58 -2.25
N ILE A 73 9.88 -25.90 -2.15
CA ILE A 73 10.33 -26.71 -1.01
C ILE A 73 11.84 -26.60 -0.84
N SER A 74 12.62 -26.75 -1.93
CA SER A 74 14.08 -26.58 -1.89
C SER A 74 14.47 -25.18 -1.40
N PHE A 75 13.74 -24.15 -1.84
CA PHE A 75 13.95 -22.78 -1.38
C PHE A 75 13.61 -22.60 0.12
N ILE A 76 12.51 -23.18 0.61
CA ILE A 76 12.12 -23.15 2.02
C ILE A 76 13.23 -23.73 2.89
N HIS A 77 13.68 -24.96 2.60
CA HIS A 77 14.74 -25.60 3.39
C HIS A 77 16.06 -24.82 3.37
N LYS A 78 16.50 -24.35 2.20
CA LYS A 78 17.73 -23.54 2.10
C LYS A 78 17.64 -22.22 2.87
N THR A 79 16.46 -21.60 2.87
CA THR A 79 16.24 -20.34 3.59
C THR A 79 16.21 -20.59 5.09
N MET A 80 15.52 -21.63 5.56
CA MET A 80 15.51 -22.00 6.98
C MET A 80 16.91 -22.39 7.47
N GLU A 81 17.70 -23.15 6.70
CA GLU A 81 19.08 -23.48 7.07
C GLU A 81 19.96 -22.22 7.19
N LYS A 82 19.81 -21.28 6.25
CA LYS A 82 20.53 -20.00 6.29
C LYS A 82 20.18 -19.15 7.52
N TYR A 83 18.95 -19.25 8.02
CA TYR A 83 18.44 -18.50 9.16
C TYR A 83 18.02 -19.42 10.31
N LYS A 84 18.78 -20.50 10.53
CA LYS A 84 18.44 -21.58 11.49
C LYS A 84 18.33 -21.14 12.94
N ASP A 85 18.94 -20.01 13.28
CA ASP A 85 18.89 -19.42 14.62
C ASP A 85 17.62 -18.59 14.86
N LEU A 86 16.77 -18.42 13.84
CA LEU A 86 15.52 -17.68 13.94
C LEU A 86 14.31 -18.63 13.97
N PRO A 87 13.30 -18.36 14.80
CA PRO A 87 11.98 -18.97 14.65
C PRO A 87 11.40 -18.62 13.28
N THR A 88 10.62 -19.55 12.72
CA THR A 88 9.99 -19.38 11.40
C THR A 88 8.48 -19.29 11.55
N VAL A 89 7.84 -18.44 10.76
CA VAL A 89 6.38 -18.30 10.65
C VAL A 89 5.94 -18.16 9.19
N VAL A 90 4.67 -18.42 8.89
CA VAL A 90 4.06 -18.02 7.62
C VAL A 90 3.15 -16.82 7.85
N SER A 91 3.37 -15.70 7.16
CA SER A 91 2.39 -14.61 7.16
C SER A 91 1.13 -15.05 6.42
N PHE A 92 0.08 -15.34 7.19
CA PHE A 92 -1.13 -15.95 6.69
C PHE A 92 -2.31 -14.98 6.80
N SER A 93 -2.74 -14.41 5.67
CA SER A 93 -3.81 -13.41 5.61
C SER A 93 -5.17 -13.96 5.18
N GLY A 94 -5.30 -15.28 5.04
CA GLY A 94 -6.51 -15.92 4.50
C GLY A 94 -6.72 -15.73 2.99
N GLY A 95 -5.72 -15.23 2.24
CA GLY A 95 -5.77 -15.15 0.77
C GLY A 95 -5.15 -16.36 0.08
N LYS A 96 -5.39 -16.53 -1.23
CA LYS A 96 -4.86 -17.63 -2.06
C LYS A 96 -3.33 -17.71 -2.03
N ASP A 97 -2.66 -16.56 -2.06
CA ASP A 97 -1.20 -16.49 -2.15
C ASP A 97 -0.55 -16.88 -0.81
N SER A 98 -1.14 -16.47 0.32
CA SER A 98 -0.71 -16.92 1.65
C SER A 98 -1.05 -18.38 1.91
N LEU A 99 -2.18 -18.87 1.39
CA LEU A 99 -2.56 -20.29 1.45
C LEU A 99 -1.56 -21.17 0.72
N ALA A 100 -1.21 -20.84 -0.52
CA ALA A 100 -0.19 -21.59 -1.25
C ALA A 100 1.15 -21.60 -0.51
N SER A 101 1.55 -20.48 0.12
CA SER A 101 2.79 -20.44 0.90
C SER A 101 2.73 -21.34 2.14
N MET A 102 1.59 -21.38 2.83
CA MET A 102 1.38 -22.26 3.99
C MET A 102 1.35 -23.75 3.60
N LEU A 103 0.67 -24.09 2.51
CA LEU A 103 0.64 -25.46 1.98
C LEU A 103 2.03 -25.92 1.52
N LEU A 104 2.84 -25.02 0.96
CA LEU A 104 4.23 -25.33 0.60
C LEU A 104 5.12 -25.62 1.82
N THR A 105 4.91 -24.93 2.94
CA THR A 105 5.64 -25.27 4.19
C THR A 105 5.19 -26.63 4.74
N MET A 106 3.90 -26.96 4.63
CA MET A 106 3.40 -28.30 4.99
C MET A 106 3.98 -29.39 4.07
N ASP A 107 4.03 -29.17 2.76
CA ASP A 107 4.64 -30.11 1.80
C ASP A 107 6.15 -30.25 2.00
N ALA A 108 6.82 -29.22 2.50
CA ALA A 108 8.22 -29.29 2.93
C ALA A 108 8.41 -30.09 4.24
N GLY A 109 7.33 -30.52 4.89
CA GLY A 109 7.38 -31.29 6.14
C GLY A 109 7.90 -30.48 7.33
N VAL A 110 7.74 -29.15 7.31
CA VAL A 110 8.16 -28.27 8.41
C VAL A 110 6.94 -27.79 9.20
N ASP A 111 7.05 -27.85 10.53
CA ASP A 111 6.02 -27.35 11.44
C ASP A 111 6.24 -25.85 11.68
N VAL A 112 5.48 -25.03 10.97
CA VAL A 112 5.61 -23.57 10.97
C VAL A 112 4.24 -22.95 11.28
N PRO A 113 4.09 -22.15 12.33
CA PRO A 113 2.81 -21.56 12.68
C PRO A 113 2.38 -20.47 11.68
N PRO A 114 1.08 -20.38 11.35
CA PRO A 114 0.54 -19.22 10.66
C PRO A 114 0.52 -18.01 11.61
N MET A 115 0.97 -16.86 11.11
CA MET A 115 0.87 -15.57 11.78
C MET A 115 -0.16 -14.71 11.05
N PHE A 116 -1.27 -14.44 11.72
CA PHE A 116 -2.38 -13.63 11.21
C PHE A 116 -2.42 -12.28 11.91
N ILE A 117 -2.35 -11.20 11.14
CA ILE A 117 -2.53 -9.84 11.64
C ILE A 117 -3.95 -9.44 11.33
N ASN A 118 -4.84 -9.66 12.28
CA ASN A 118 -6.23 -9.29 12.15
C ASN A 118 -6.35 -7.77 12.31
N THR A 119 -6.52 -7.06 11.19
CA THR A 119 -6.49 -5.60 11.17
C THR A 119 -7.71 -4.96 11.84
N GLY A 120 -8.70 -5.76 12.26
CA GLY A 120 -10.04 -5.31 12.65
C GLY A 120 -10.86 -4.77 11.48
N LEU A 121 -10.35 -4.91 10.24
CA LEU A 121 -10.98 -4.46 9.00
C LEU A 121 -11.11 -5.60 7.98
N GLU A 122 -10.78 -6.83 8.36
CA GLU A 122 -10.97 -8.00 7.51
C GLU A 122 -12.46 -8.35 7.42
N LEU A 123 -12.86 -9.09 6.38
CA LEU A 123 -14.22 -9.64 6.27
C LEU A 123 -14.41 -10.76 7.30
N ASP A 124 -15.61 -10.89 7.88
CA ASP A 124 -15.89 -11.92 8.90
C ASP A 124 -15.64 -13.34 8.38
N GLU A 125 -15.99 -13.60 7.11
CA GLU A 125 -15.70 -14.88 6.45
C GLU A 125 -14.20 -15.12 6.33
N THR A 126 -13.40 -14.07 6.14
CA THR A 126 -11.93 -14.19 6.06
C THR A 126 -11.34 -14.52 7.44
N VAL A 127 -11.81 -13.86 8.49
CA VAL A 127 -11.38 -14.15 9.87
C VAL A 127 -11.77 -15.59 10.23
N ARG A 128 -13.04 -15.98 10.02
CA ARG A 128 -13.50 -17.36 10.22
C ARG A 128 -12.68 -18.37 9.43
N TYR A 129 -12.44 -18.11 8.14
CA TYR A 129 -11.62 -18.97 7.29
C TYR A 129 -10.22 -19.22 7.87
N VAL A 130 -9.58 -18.19 8.43
CA VAL A 130 -8.25 -18.32 9.05
C VAL A 130 -8.30 -19.21 10.30
N HIS A 131 -9.31 -19.02 11.17
CA HIS A 131 -9.49 -19.86 12.35
C HIS A 131 -9.82 -21.31 11.97
N ASP A 132 -10.74 -21.52 11.03
CA ASP A 132 -11.13 -22.84 10.53
C ASP A 132 -9.94 -23.58 9.91
N PHE A 133 -9.06 -22.86 9.20
CA PHE A 133 -7.83 -23.41 8.67
C PHE A 133 -6.90 -23.88 9.80
N ALA A 134 -6.71 -23.05 10.83
CA ALA A 134 -5.84 -23.38 11.95
C ALA A 134 -6.34 -24.60 12.74
N GLU A 135 -7.66 -24.69 12.97
CA GLU A 135 -8.31 -25.82 13.63
C GLU A 135 -8.19 -27.11 12.79
N ARG A 136 -8.55 -27.04 11.50
CA ARG A 136 -8.55 -28.19 10.59
C ARG A 136 -7.19 -28.85 10.44
N HIS A 137 -6.12 -28.04 10.45
CA HIS A 137 -4.74 -28.50 10.34
C HIS A 137 -4.04 -28.66 11.69
N ASN A 138 -4.74 -28.40 12.81
CA ASN A 138 -4.19 -28.45 14.16
C ASN A 138 -2.87 -27.66 14.32
N VAL A 139 -2.82 -26.45 13.75
CA VAL A 139 -1.64 -25.57 13.80
C VAL A 139 -1.87 -24.42 14.78
N LYS A 140 -0.81 -24.03 15.51
CA LYS A 140 -0.88 -22.90 16.45
C LYS A 140 -0.94 -21.57 15.70
N LEU A 141 -2.11 -20.91 15.72
CA LEU A 141 -2.28 -19.57 15.15
C LEU A 141 -1.64 -18.51 16.05
N VAL A 142 -0.74 -17.70 15.48
CA VAL A 142 -0.21 -16.49 16.12
C VAL A 142 -1.02 -15.31 15.60
N GLU A 143 -1.97 -14.86 16.40
CA GLU A 143 -2.85 -13.75 16.05
C GLU A 143 -2.51 -12.50 16.83
N GLN A 144 -2.57 -11.36 16.15
CA GLN A 144 -2.45 -10.04 16.77
C GLN A 144 -3.44 -9.06 16.15
N GLU A 145 -4.16 -8.36 17.02
CA GLU A 145 -5.10 -7.30 16.66
C GLU A 145 -4.54 -5.91 17.04
N PRO A 146 -4.95 -4.84 16.34
CA PRO A 146 -4.75 -3.49 16.83
C PRO A 146 -5.62 -3.20 18.06
N PRO A 147 -5.33 -2.11 18.80
CA PRO A 147 -6.22 -1.62 19.84
C PRO A 147 -7.65 -1.41 19.34
N LYS A 148 -8.63 -1.56 20.24
CA LYS A 148 -10.04 -1.25 19.94
C LYS A 148 -10.16 0.18 19.39
N ASP A 149 -10.99 0.34 18.37
CA ASP A 149 -11.22 1.59 17.65
C ASP A 149 -9.99 2.19 16.92
N ALA A 150 -8.90 1.45 16.71
CA ALA A 150 -7.71 1.95 16.00
C ALA A 150 -8.02 2.54 14.60
N PHE A 151 -9.05 2.05 13.92
CA PHE A 151 -9.52 2.63 12.66
C PHE A 151 -10.53 3.76 12.89
N TYR A 152 -11.71 3.45 13.41
CA TYR A 152 -12.81 4.42 13.51
C TYR A 152 -12.49 5.61 14.42
N GLY A 153 -11.72 5.40 15.50
CA GLY A 153 -11.27 6.48 16.38
C GLY A 153 -10.25 7.41 15.73
N ASN A 154 -9.53 6.96 14.70
CA ASN A 154 -8.59 7.79 13.96
C ASN A 154 -9.22 8.55 12.78
N LEU A 155 -10.44 8.19 12.36
CA LEU A 155 -11.17 8.89 11.30
C LEU A 155 -11.44 10.36 11.61
N VAL A 156 -11.56 10.73 12.89
CA VAL A 156 -11.75 12.14 13.31
C VAL A 156 -10.52 13.01 12.98
N TYR A 157 -9.33 12.41 12.97
CA TYR A 157 -8.09 13.11 12.67
C TYR A 157 -7.76 13.00 11.17
N PHE A 158 -7.73 11.79 10.64
CA PHE A 158 -7.17 11.52 9.31
C PHE A 158 -8.23 11.54 8.19
N GLY A 159 -9.52 11.52 8.54
CA GLY A 159 -10.59 11.31 7.57
C GLY A 159 -10.50 9.92 6.92
N PRO A 160 -11.21 9.69 5.80
CA PRO A 160 -11.16 8.42 5.08
C PRO A 160 -9.73 8.14 4.57
N PRO A 161 -9.25 6.87 4.63
CA PRO A 161 -8.00 6.49 3.99
C PRO A 161 -8.14 6.54 2.47
N ALA A 162 -7.03 6.78 1.79
CA ALA A 162 -6.98 6.87 0.33
C ALA A 162 -5.74 6.14 -0.22
N LYS A 163 -5.68 5.87 -1.54
CA LYS A 163 -4.55 5.22 -2.22
C LYS A 163 -3.25 6.00 -2.03
N ASP A 164 -3.35 7.33 -1.97
CA ASP A 164 -2.27 8.30 -1.73
C ASP A 164 -2.14 8.73 -0.25
N TYR A 165 -2.97 8.19 0.64
CA TYR A 165 -3.02 8.52 2.07
C TYR A 165 -3.42 7.30 2.91
N ARG A 166 -2.51 6.31 2.98
CA ARG A 166 -2.75 4.97 3.52
C ARG A 166 -2.42 4.82 5.01
N TRP A 167 -2.83 5.80 5.82
CA TRP A 167 -2.56 5.80 7.27
C TRP A 167 -3.07 4.53 7.97
N CYS A 168 -4.17 3.93 7.50
CA CYS A 168 -4.73 2.69 8.07
C CYS A 168 -3.78 1.50 7.96
N CYS A 169 -2.92 1.42 6.94
CA CYS A 169 -1.90 0.37 6.84
C CYS A 169 -0.85 0.50 7.95
N LYS A 170 -0.61 1.72 8.44
CA LYS A 170 0.36 1.98 9.52
C LYS A 170 -0.23 1.64 10.87
N THR A 171 -1.44 2.13 11.14
CA THR A 171 -2.14 1.96 12.42
C THR A 171 -2.66 0.54 12.63
N ASN A 172 -3.28 -0.06 11.60
CA ASN A 172 -4.03 -1.31 11.75
C ASN A 172 -3.25 -2.55 11.29
N LYS A 173 -2.17 -2.38 10.53
CA LYS A 173 -1.39 -3.52 10.01
C LYS A 173 0.05 -3.50 10.48
N LEU A 174 0.79 -2.44 10.20
CA LEU A 174 2.22 -2.35 10.49
C LEU A 174 2.50 -2.35 12.00
N GLY A 175 1.84 -1.45 12.75
CA GLY A 175 1.97 -1.39 14.22
C GLY A 175 1.68 -2.74 14.89
N PRO A 176 0.53 -3.37 14.62
CA PRO A 176 0.22 -4.71 15.13
C PRO A 176 1.22 -5.78 14.69
N THR A 177 1.73 -5.73 13.45
CA THR A 177 2.77 -6.66 13.00
C THR A 177 4.04 -6.53 13.85
N VAL A 178 4.52 -5.31 14.09
CA VAL A 178 5.69 -5.06 14.93
C VAL A 178 5.43 -5.53 16.35
N ALA A 179 4.26 -5.23 16.93
CA ALA A 179 3.87 -5.69 18.26
C ALA A 179 3.87 -7.23 18.35
N ALA A 180 3.32 -7.92 17.34
CA ALA A 180 3.31 -9.38 17.27
C ALA A 180 4.73 -9.96 17.26
N ILE A 181 5.62 -9.36 16.45
CA ILE A 181 7.00 -9.80 16.32
C ILE A 181 7.77 -9.55 17.62
N THR A 182 7.71 -8.35 18.18
CA THR A 182 8.40 -8.02 19.43
C THR A 182 7.93 -8.89 20.59
N LYS A 183 6.63 -9.18 20.67
CA LYS A 183 6.03 -10.00 21.73
C LYS A 183 6.39 -11.47 21.62
N ASN A 184 6.33 -12.06 20.43
CA ASN A 184 6.48 -13.51 20.24
C ASN A 184 7.90 -13.91 19.80
N TYR A 185 8.65 -13.00 19.19
CA TYR A 185 9.93 -13.25 18.52
C TYR A 185 10.94 -12.10 18.78
N PRO A 186 11.32 -11.82 20.04
CA PRO A 186 12.16 -10.67 20.40
C PRO A 186 13.55 -10.70 19.76
N ASN A 187 14.06 -11.88 19.40
CA ASN A 187 15.35 -12.06 18.73
C ASN A 187 15.25 -12.08 17.19
N GLY A 188 14.07 -11.77 16.64
CA GLY A 188 13.78 -11.78 15.22
C GLY A 188 13.06 -13.05 14.75
N VAL A 189 12.56 -13.01 13.51
CA VAL A 189 11.74 -14.05 12.90
C VAL A 189 11.99 -14.15 11.40
N LEU A 190 12.08 -15.37 10.88
CA LEU A 190 11.96 -15.66 9.45
C LEU A 190 10.49 -15.81 9.09
N SER A 191 10.01 -15.02 8.15
CA SER A 191 8.61 -15.01 7.75
C SER A 191 8.46 -15.36 6.28
N PHE A 192 7.83 -16.50 5.99
CA PHE A 192 7.41 -16.82 4.63
C PHE A 192 6.15 -16.03 4.27
N ILE A 193 6.19 -15.31 3.15
CA ILE A 193 5.17 -14.36 2.73
C ILE A 193 4.74 -14.68 1.30
N GLY A 194 3.42 -14.74 1.07
CA GLY A 194 2.80 -14.99 -0.23
C GLY A 194 2.87 -13.80 -1.21
N GLN A 195 4.06 -13.25 -1.43
CA GLN A 195 4.28 -12.16 -2.38
C GLN A 195 4.68 -12.71 -3.75
N ARG A 196 4.15 -12.18 -4.85
CA ARG A 196 4.57 -12.56 -6.21
C ARG A 196 5.12 -11.35 -6.97
N LYS A 197 6.13 -11.59 -7.82
CA LYS A 197 6.74 -10.54 -8.64
C LYS A 197 5.79 -9.94 -9.68
N TYR A 198 4.79 -10.71 -10.10
CA TYR A 198 3.79 -10.28 -11.09
C TYR A 198 2.60 -9.52 -10.48
N GLU A 199 2.64 -9.14 -9.20
CA GLU A 199 1.60 -8.29 -8.60
C GLU A 199 1.78 -6.81 -8.92
N SER A 200 3.03 -6.34 -8.99
CA SER A 200 3.36 -4.96 -9.37
C SER A 200 4.86 -4.81 -9.67
N GLU A 201 5.23 -3.72 -10.34
CA GLU A 201 6.63 -3.37 -10.61
C GLU A 201 7.47 -3.30 -9.32
N ALA A 202 6.94 -2.68 -8.27
CA ALA A 202 7.61 -2.62 -6.97
C ALA A 202 7.81 -3.99 -6.31
N ARG A 203 6.99 -5.00 -6.63
CA ARG A 203 7.22 -6.39 -6.18
C ARG A 203 8.18 -7.15 -7.08
N HIS A 204 8.28 -6.75 -8.35
CA HIS A 204 9.22 -7.31 -9.32
C HIS A 204 10.68 -6.99 -8.96
N GLU A 205 10.94 -5.74 -8.55
CA GLU A 205 12.28 -5.28 -8.17
C GLU A 205 12.78 -5.87 -6.85
N LYS A 206 11.88 -6.41 -6.01
CA LYS A 206 12.26 -6.96 -4.70
C LYS A 206 12.95 -8.31 -4.82
N PRO A 207 14.06 -8.53 -4.07
CA PRO A 207 14.67 -9.85 -3.98
C PRO A 207 13.72 -10.84 -3.30
N ARG A 208 13.93 -12.14 -3.55
CA ARG A 208 13.11 -13.23 -2.99
C ARG A 208 13.20 -13.33 -1.46
N VAL A 209 14.30 -12.84 -0.88
CA VAL A 209 14.51 -12.67 0.56
C VAL A 209 14.86 -11.20 0.80
N TRP A 210 14.18 -10.55 1.74
CA TRP A 210 14.34 -9.13 2.03
C TRP A 210 14.17 -8.84 3.52
N GLN A 211 14.59 -7.64 3.93
CA GLN A 211 14.29 -7.07 5.24
C GLN A 211 13.55 -5.75 5.03
N ASN A 212 12.60 -5.44 5.91
CA ASN A 212 11.87 -4.19 5.89
C ASN A 212 12.27 -3.35 7.12
N PRO A 213 12.78 -2.12 6.93
CA PRO A 213 13.15 -1.23 8.04
C PRO A 213 12.02 -0.97 9.05
N TRP A 214 10.77 -1.09 8.62
CA TRP A 214 9.59 -0.80 9.44
C TRP A 214 9.01 -2.01 10.18
N THR A 215 9.50 -3.21 9.88
CA THR A 215 9.29 -4.40 10.71
C THR A 215 10.64 -4.91 11.20
N PRO A 216 11.32 -4.15 12.08
CA PRO A 216 12.63 -4.53 12.59
C PRO A 216 12.55 -5.91 13.24
N GLY A 217 13.52 -6.77 12.93
CA GLY A 217 13.53 -8.17 13.36
C GLY A 217 12.81 -9.15 12.42
N GLN A 218 12.14 -8.69 11.35
CA GLN A 218 11.55 -9.58 10.36
C GLN A 218 12.45 -9.79 9.13
N ILE A 219 12.74 -11.04 8.82
CA ILE A 219 13.28 -11.43 7.51
C ILE A 219 12.14 -12.00 6.68
N GLY A 220 11.77 -11.30 5.61
CA GLY A 220 10.74 -11.76 4.67
C GLY A 220 11.34 -12.66 3.60
N ALA A 221 10.66 -13.78 3.29
CA ALA A 221 11.02 -14.67 2.19
C ALA A 221 9.78 -15.10 1.42
N SER A 222 9.82 -15.14 0.09
CA SER A 222 8.67 -15.58 -0.72
C SER A 222 8.95 -16.90 -1.46
N PRO A 223 8.34 -18.02 -1.03
CA PRO A 223 8.41 -19.28 -1.76
C PRO A 223 7.82 -19.19 -3.16
N ILE A 224 6.80 -18.36 -3.34
CA ILE A 224 6.02 -18.23 -4.59
C ILE A 224 6.39 -16.99 -5.42
N GLN A 225 7.53 -16.35 -5.18
CA GLN A 225 7.93 -15.08 -5.83
C GLN A 225 7.81 -15.12 -7.37
N SER A 226 8.11 -16.26 -8.00
CA SER A 226 8.03 -16.45 -9.47
C SER A 226 6.78 -17.19 -9.96
N TRP A 227 5.78 -17.39 -9.10
CA TRP A 227 4.51 -18.01 -9.48
C TRP A 227 3.56 -16.97 -10.08
N SER A 228 2.75 -17.38 -11.06
CA SER A 228 1.61 -16.60 -11.54
C SER A 228 0.37 -16.89 -10.69
N ALA A 229 -0.69 -16.10 -10.84
CA ALA A 229 -1.98 -16.38 -10.18
C ALA A 229 -2.52 -17.76 -10.57
N MET A 230 -2.35 -18.17 -11.84
CA MET A 230 -2.74 -19.50 -12.32
C MET A 230 -1.96 -20.61 -11.60
N HIS A 231 -0.64 -20.48 -11.42
CA HIS A 231 0.14 -21.47 -10.67
C HIS A 231 -0.37 -21.63 -9.23
N VAL A 232 -0.74 -20.52 -8.57
CA VAL A 232 -1.29 -20.54 -7.21
C VAL A 232 -2.61 -21.32 -7.16
N TRP A 233 -3.55 -21.00 -8.05
CA TRP A 233 -4.84 -21.67 -8.11
C TRP A 233 -4.73 -23.16 -8.44
N LEU A 234 -3.94 -23.50 -9.46
CA LEU A 234 -3.70 -24.90 -9.82
C LEU A 234 -3.11 -25.69 -8.66
N TYR A 235 -2.20 -25.10 -7.89
CA TYR A 235 -1.64 -25.77 -6.73
C TYR A 235 -2.67 -25.94 -5.59
N ILE A 236 -3.50 -24.93 -5.31
CA ILE A 236 -4.57 -25.06 -4.30
C ILE A 236 -5.56 -26.16 -4.70
N PHE A 237 -5.98 -26.19 -5.97
CA PHE A 237 -6.87 -27.23 -6.49
C PHE A 237 -6.22 -28.61 -6.51
N TYR A 238 -4.92 -28.69 -6.85
CA TYR A 238 -4.13 -29.93 -6.73
C TYR A 238 -4.12 -30.47 -5.30
N LYS A 239 -3.99 -29.58 -4.30
CA LYS A 239 -4.04 -29.94 -2.88
C LYS A 239 -5.46 -30.22 -2.37
N LYS A 240 -6.49 -29.88 -3.16
CA LYS A 240 -7.92 -29.94 -2.79
C LYS A 240 -8.21 -29.20 -1.48
N GLU A 241 -7.47 -28.12 -1.22
CA GLU A 241 -7.59 -27.34 0.00
C GLU A 241 -8.74 -26.30 -0.13
N PRO A 242 -9.63 -26.20 0.87
CA PRO A 242 -10.60 -25.11 0.92
C PRO A 242 -9.92 -23.74 0.88
N PHE A 243 -10.43 -22.87 0.01
CA PHE A 243 -9.99 -21.49 -0.11
C PHE A 243 -11.05 -20.52 0.40
N ASN A 244 -10.65 -19.27 0.60
CA ASN A 244 -11.52 -18.23 1.14
C ASN A 244 -12.80 -18.06 0.32
N TYR A 245 -13.93 -18.03 1.03
CA TYR A 245 -15.29 -17.87 0.50
C TYR A 245 -15.42 -16.83 -0.60
N TRP A 246 -14.78 -15.67 -0.41
CA TRP A 246 -14.96 -14.51 -1.29
C TRP A 246 -14.39 -14.68 -2.70
N TYR A 247 -13.45 -15.62 -2.91
CA TYR A 247 -12.97 -15.95 -4.26
C TYR A 247 -14.06 -16.57 -5.13
N ALA A 248 -14.96 -17.37 -4.55
CA ALA A 248 -16.12 -17.92 -5.25
C ALA A 248 -17.21 -16.86 -5.49
N HIS A 249 -17.09 -15.68 -4.86
CA HIS A 249 -18.05 -14.58 -4.93
C HIS A 249 -17.51 -13.39 -5.71
N GLY A 250 -16.49 -13.59 -6.55
CA GLY A 250 -16.03 -12.60 -7.53
C GLY A 250 -14.83 -11.76 -7.10
N LEU A 251 -14.35 -11.86 -5.85
CA LEU A 251 -13.12 -11.16 -5.44
C LEU A 251 -11.89 -11.86 -6.03
N ASP A 252 -10.98 -11.10 -6.65
CA ASP A 252 -9.70 -11.61 -7.16
C ASP A 252 -8.57 -11.57 -6.09
N ARG A 253 -8.77 -10.72 -5.08
CA ARG A 253 -7.85 -10.44 -3.99
C ARG A 253 -8.61 -10.15 -2.71
N ILE A 254 -8.23 -10.87 -1.65
CA ILE A 254 -8.77 -10.65 -0.31
C ILE A 254 -7.94 -9.60 0.41
N GLY A 255 -8.63 -8.64 1.02
CA GLY A 255 -8.04 -7.62 1.87
C GLY A 255 -9.12 -6.99 2.76
N CYS A 256 -8.83 -5.80 3.26
CA CYS A 256 -9.73 -5.09 4.15
C CYS A 256 -11.04 -4.68 3.46
N LEU A 257 -12.15 -4.74 4.22
CA LEU A 257 -13.53 -4.42 3.88
C LEU A 257 -13.68 -3.14 3.03
N MET A 258 -12.97 -2.08 3.39
CA MET A 258 -13.05 -0.76 2.74
C MET A 258 -11.70 -0.28 2.18
N CYS A 259 -10.86 -1.21 1.70
CA CYS A 259 -9.54 -0.84 1.22
C CYS A 259 -9.62 0.14 0.04
N PRO A 260 -9.03 1.35 0.13
CA PRO A 260 -9.06 2.30 -0.99
C PRO A 260 -8.27 1.78 -2.21
N ALA A 261 -7.40 0.79 -2.02
CA ALA A 261 -6.66 0.17 -3.11
C ALA A 261 -7.48 -0.85 -3.92
N SER A 262 -8.63 -1.31 -3.40
CA SER A 262 -9.51 -2.24 -4.11
C SER A 262 -10.19 -1.59 -5.31
N ASP A 263 -10.55 -2.40 -6.29
CA ASP A 263 -11.32 -1.93 -7.44
C ASP A 263 -12.78 -1.70 -7.08
N MET A 264 -13.47 -0.89 -7.90
CA MET A 264 -14.87 -0.55 -7.61
C MET A 264 -15.79 -1.77 -7.67
N ALA A 265 -15.49 -2.74 -8.54
CA ALA A 265 -16.26 -3.98 -8.66
C ALA A 265 -16.16 -4.84 -7.38
N ASP A 266 -14.97 -4.91 -6.78
CA ASP A 266 -14.77 -5.61 -5.50
C ASP A 266 -15.52 -4.91 -4.37
N LEU A 267 -15.42 -3.58 -4.30
CA LEU A 267 -16.12 -2.79 -3.28
C LEU A 267 -17.64 -2.90 -3.41
N ASP A 268 -18.17 -2.93 -4.64
CA ASP A 268 -19.60 -3.12 -4.90
C ASP A 268 -20.08 -4.53 -4.50
N THR A 269 -19.25 -5.54 -4.80
CA THR A 269 -19.47 -6.93 -4.37
C THR A 269 -19.54 -7.02 -2.84
N ILE A 270 -18.57 -6.42 -2.16
CA ILE A 270 -18.50 -6.38 -0.70
C ILE A 270 -19.68 -5.61 -0.12
N HIS A 271 -20.00 -4.44 -0.67
CA HIS A 271 -21.12 -3.61 -0.22
C HIS A 271 -22.45 -4.35 -0.30
N SER A 272 -22.66 -5.09 -1.39
CA SER A 272 -23.90 -5.85 -1.61
C SER A 272 -24.03 -7.08 -0.71
N ALA A 273 -22.90 -7.68 -0.30
CA ALA A 273 -22.89 -8.98 0.38
C ALA A 273 -22.44 -8.93 1.85
N SER A 274 -21.85 -7.84 2.34
CA SER A 274 -21.39 -7.69 3.73
C SER A 274 -22.18 -6.64 4.50
N SER A 275 -22.80 -7.07 5.60
CA SER A 275 -23.51 -6.16 6.52
C SER A 275 -22.57 -5.13 7.18
N GLN A 276 -21.27 -5.44 7.27
CA GLN A 276 -20.26 -4.58 7.87
C GLN A 276 -20.00 -3.29 7.08
N TYR A 277 -20.28 -3.30 5.77
CA TYR A 277 -20.01 -2.14 4.90
C TYR A 277 -20.95 -0.96 5.20
N SER A 278 -22.13 -1.22 5.76
CA SER A 278 -23.12 -0.19 6.09
C SER A 278 -22.57 0.94 6.96
N ARG A 279 -21.80 0.60 8.01
CA ARG A 279 -21.16 1.60 8.89
C ARG A 279 -20.18 2.49 8.14
N TRP A 280 -19.42 1.92 7.20
CA TRP A 280 -18.49 2.67 6.37
C TRP A 280 -19.21 3.58 5.39
N ASP A 281 -20.27 3.08 4.76
CA ASP A 281 -21.09 3.82 3.83
C ASP A 281 -21.75 5.05 4.49
N SER A 282 -22.31 4.88 5.70
CA SER A 282 -22.84 5.99 6.50
C SER A 282 -21.77 7.01 6.85
N TYR A 283 -20.59 6.56 7.29
CA TYR A 283 -19.48 7.47 7.59
C TYR A 283 -19.07 8.33 6.38
N LEU A 284 -18.98 7.74 5.18
CA LEU A 284 -18.64 8.50 3.97
C LEU A 284 -19.69 9.56 3.64
N THR A 285 -20.97 9.25 3.83
CA THR A 285 -22.07 10.22 3.66
C THR A 285 -21.95 11.37 4.65
N ASP A 286 -21.76 11.07 5.93
CA ASP A 286 -21.65 12.09 6.98
C ASP A 286 -20.42 12.97 6.76
N TYR A 287 -19.30 12.36 6.36
CA TYR A 287 -18.06 13.06 6.06
C TYR A 287 -18.21 14.00 4.86
N SER A 288 -18.82 13.51 3.75
CA SER A 288 -19.00 14.33 2.55
C SER A 288 -19.94 15.52 2.83
N GLN A 289 -21.02 15.30 3.60
CA GLN A 289 -21.93 16.38 4.01
C GLN A 289 -21.26 17.38 4.96
N LYS A 290 -20.46 16.89 5.91
CA LYS A 290 -19.75 17.74 6.88
C LYS A 290 -18.79 18.71 6.18
N ILE A 291 -18.01 18.23 5.22
CA ILE A 291 -16.99 19.02 4.49
C ILE A 291 -17.58 19.72 3.24
N GLY A 292 -18.80 19.36 2.84
CA GLY A 292 -19.48 19.96 1.70
C GLY A 292 -18.92 19.49 0.36
N LEU A 293 -18.57 18.20 0.27
CA LEU A 293 -18.12 17.54 -0.95
C LEU A 293 -19.32 17.14 -1.83
N PRO A 294 -19.16 17.13 -3.16
CA PRO A 294 -20.22 16.73 -4.09
C PRO A 294 -20.60 15.24 -3.94
N GLU A 295 -21.83 14.87 -4.33
CA GLU A 295 -22.31 13.48 -4.25
C GLU A 295 -21.46 12.52 -5.09
N GLU A 296 -20.94 13.01 -6.22
CA GLU A 296 -20.00 12.32 -7.11
C GLU A 296 -18.76 11.81 -6.37
N TRP A 297 -18.32 12.49 -5.30
CA TRP A 297 -17.15 12.08 -4.52
C TRP A 297 -17.31 10.66 -3.95
N LYS A 298 -18.49 10.37 -3.39
CA LYS A 298 -18.81 9.03 -2.89
C LYS A 298 -19.22 8.11 -4.03
N LYS A 299 -20.12 8.57 -4.91
CA LYS A 299 -20.73 7.77 -5.99
C LYS A 299 -19.70 7.18 -6.96
N TYR A 300 -18.68 7.94 -7.33
CA TYR A 300 -17.61 7.47 -8.22
C TYR A 300 -16.42 6.87 -7.46
N GLY A 301 -16.53 6.70 -6.14
CA GLY A 301 -15.46 6.16 -5.30
C GLY A 301 -14.20 7.01 -5.28
N LEU A 302 -14.36 8.34 -5.38
CA LEU A 302 -13.26 9.31 -5.42
C LEU A 302 -12.65 9.55 -4.03
N TRP A 303 -13.35 9.18 -2.96
CA TRP A 303 -12.79 9.09 -1.59
C TRP A 303 -11.52 8.22 -1.52
N ARG A 304 -11.30 7.32 -2.49
CA ARG A 304 -10.09 6.51 -2.61
C ARG A 304 -8.85 7.33 -3.00
N TRP A 305 -8.98 8.63 -3.25
CA TRP A 305 -7.87 9.57 -3.46
C TRP A 305 -8.12 10.85 -2.68
N LYS A 306 -7.05 11.47 -2.15
CA LYS A 306 -7.15 12.85 -1.64
C LYS A 306 -7.19 13.85 -2.80
N SER A 307 -6.48 13.58 -3.89
CA SER A 307 -6.71 14.20 -5.19
C SER A 307 -6.69 13.16 -6.31
N ALA A 308 -7.76 13.11 -7.10
CA ALA A 308 -7.96 12.08 -8.10
C ALA A 308 -7.00 12.27 -9.29
N PRO A 309 -6.27 11.21 -9.73
CA PRO A 309 -5.41 11.29 -10.90
C PRO A 309 -6.20 11.64 -12.17
N GLN A 310 -5.54 12.33 -13.10
CA GLN A 310 -6.14 12.73 -14.37
C GLN A 310 -6.71 11.54 -15.16
N SER A 311 -6.01 10.40 -15.16
CA SER A 311 -6.48 9.16 -15.80
C SER A 311 -7.80 8.64 -15.21
N VAL A 312 -8.03 8.82 -13.91
CA VAL A 312 -9.28 8.44 -13.24
C VAL A 312 -10.41 9.40 -13.64
N LYS A 313 -10.12 10.70 -13.72
CA LYS A 313 -11.11 11.71 -14.17
C LYS A 313 -11.52 11.47 -15.62
N GLU A 314 -10.56 11.18 -16.49
CA GLU A 314 -10.79 10.84 -17.90
C GLU A 314 -11.62 9.57 -18.06
N GLU A 315 -11.35 8.55 -17.26
CA GLU A 315 -12.12 7.31 -17.26
C GLU A 315 -13.56 7.52 -16.79
N ILE A 316 -13.77 8.30 -15.73
CA ILE A 316 -15.12 8.67 -15.27
C ILE A 316 -15.85 9.44 -16.37
N LYS A 317 -15.21 10.40 -17.02
CA LYS A 317 -15.80 11.15 -18.14
C LYS A 317 -16.15 10.22 -19.31
N ARG A 318 -15.27 9.28 -19.65
CA ARG A 318 -15.48 8.28 -20.71
C ARG A 318 -16.70 7.40 -20.45
N VAL A 319 -16.88 6.95 -19.20
CA VAL A 319 -17.95 6.01 -18.81
C VAL A 319 -19.28 6.73 -18.54
N THR A 320 -19.23 7.90 -17.88
CA THR A 320 -20.43 8.60 -17.39
C THR A 320 -20.88 9.76 -18.28
N GLY A 321 -20.01 10.24 -19.17
CA GLY A 321 -20.24 11.46 -19.95
C GLY A 321 -20.16 12.77 -19.15
N LYS A 322 -19.82 12.70 -17.85
CA LYS A 322 -19.78 13.85 -16.94
C LYS A 322 -18.35 14.15 -16.51
N GLU A 323 -18.02 15.44 -16.45
CA GLU A 323 -16.78 15.89 -15.81
C GLU A 323 -16.83 15.63 -14.31
N VAL A 324 -15.67 15.35 -13.72
CA VAL A 324 -15.54 15.25 -12.26
C VAL A 324 -15.61 16.67 -11.67
N PRO A 325 -16.55 16.97 -10.76
CA PRO A 325 -16.62 18.29 -10.15
C PRO A 325 -15.37 18.58 -9.30
N PRO A 326 -14.99 19.85 -9.12
CA PRO A 326 -13.91 20.23 -8.20
C PRO A 326 -14.16 19.65 -6.80
N MET A 327 -13.13 19.06 -6.20
CA MET A 327 -13.20 18.40 -4.89
C MET A 327 -12.92 19.35 -3.72
N LYS A 328 -13.15 20.64 -3.95
CA LYS A 328 -12.93 21.68 -2.95
C LYS A 328 -13.93 21.55 -1.81
N ALA A 329 -13.43 21.54 -0.58
CA ALA A 329 -14.26 21.67 0.60
C ALA A 329 -15.05 22.99 0.52
N SER A 330 -16.38 22.91 0.41
CA SER A 330 -17.23 24.09 0.20
C SER A 330 -17.63 24.78 1.50
N ARG A 331 -17.50 24.11 2.65
CA ARG A 331 -17.67 24.77 3.95
C ARG A 331 -16.39 25.50 4.32
N ALA A 332 -16.46 26.81 4.20
CA ALA A 332 -15.57 27.73 4.89
C ALA A 332 -15.45 27.29 6.35
N LEU A 333 -14.21 27.33 6.87
CA LEU A 333 -13.90 27.16 8.27
C LEU A 333 -14.97 27.87 9.11
N ASP A 334 -15.62 27.14 10.02
CA ASP A 334 -16.46 27.78 11.03
C ASP A 334 -15.56 28.84 11.71
N PRO A 335 -15.92 30.13 11.73
CA PRO A 335 -15.14 31.16 12.40
C PRO A 335 -14.89 30.83 13.89
N ALA A 336 -15.68 29.94 14.49
CA ALA A 336 -15.46 29.39 15.83
C ALA A 336 -14.23 28.45 15.93
N GLU A 337 -13.64 28.03 14.82
CA GLU A 337 -12.42 27.20 14.74
C GLU A 337 -11.14 28.03 14.47
N ASP A 338 -11.09 29.31 14.85
CA ASP A 338 -9.87 30.16 14.80
C ASP A 338 -8.80 29.80 15.86
N GLY A 339 -8.88 28.58 16.41
CA GLY A 339 -7.90 28.05 17.34
C GLY A 339 -6.59 27.61 16.65
N PRO A 340 -5.53 27.34 17.44
CA PRO A 340 -4.27 26.81 16.94
C PRO A 340 -4.47 25.52 16.15
N VAL A 341 -3.75 25.39 15.04
CA VAL A 341 -3.72 24.17 14.24
C VAL A 341 -2.73 23.20 14.86
N ALA A 342 -3.21 22.09 15.42
CA ALA A 342 -2.36 21.00 15.90
C ALA A 342 -2.07 20.02 14.76
N VAL A 343 -0.88 19.40 14.79
CA VAL A 343 -0.46 18.40 13.80
C VAL A 343 -0.33 17.04 14.48
N LYS A 344 -1.01 16.02 13.96
CA LYS A 344 -0.90 14.62 14.37
C LYS A 344 -0.19 13.82 13.28
N VAL A 345 0.98 13.29 13.58
CA VAL A 345 1.83 12.58 12.61
C VAL A 345 1.69 11.07 12.76
N GLN A 346 1.62 10.35 11.63
CA GLN A 346 1.60 8.90 11.55
C GLN A 346 2.73 8.40 10.62
N ASP A 347 3.74 7.81 11.25
CA ASP A 347 4.92 7.27 10.57
C ASP A 347 4.71 5.81 10.13
N GLY A 348 5.27 5.42 8.98
CA GLY A 348 5.25 4.03 8.52
C GLY A 348 5.71 3.84 7.07
N TYR A 349 5.93 2.59 6.64
CA TYR A 349 6.23 2.28 5.24
C TYR A 349 4.97 2.28 4.38
N SER A 350 4.94 3.05 3.28
CA SER A 350 4.01 2.79 2.19
C SER A 350 4.77 2.36 0.93
N PRO A 351 4.41 1.22 0.31
CA PRO A 351 4.97 0.83 -0.98
C PRO A 351 4.42 1.75 -2.07
N CYS A 352 5.09 2.87 -2.28
CA CYS A 352 4.93 3.80 -3.40
C CYS A 352 6.30 3.97 -4.07
N THR A 353 6.32 4.44 -5.31
CA THR A 353 7.48 4.56 -6.23
C THR A 353 8.76 5.19 -5.65
N MET A 354 8.70 5.94 -4.53
CA MET A 354 9.88 6.57 -3.92
C MET A 354 10.37 5.95 -2.61
N GLY A 355 9.78 4.85 -2.13
CA GLY A 355 10.28 4.11 -0.96
C GLY A 355 9.54 4.42 0.36
N TYR A 356 9.63 5.64 0.90
CA TYR A 356 9.09 6.01 2.22
C TYR A 356 7.98 7.06 2.12
N SER A 357 6.97 7.00 2.99
CA SER A 357 5.98 8.08 3.16
C SER A 357 5.59 8.31 4.62
N ILE A 358 5.41 9.56 5.03
CA ILE A 358 4.81 9.91 6.32
C ILE A 358 3.50 10.64 6.04
N GLU A 359 2.44 10.27 6.78
CA GLU A 359 1.15 10.95 6.68
C GLU A 359 0.89 11.70 7.99
N ALA A 360 0.41 12.92 7.91
CA ALA A 360 0.01 13.70 9.07
C ALA A 360 -1.34 14.36 8.83
N ALA A 361 -2.07 14.61 9.91
CA ALA A 361 -3.35 15.29 9.91
C ALA A 361 -3.30 16.55 10.77
N LEU A 362 -3.98 17.59 10.32
CA LEU A 362 -4.22 18.81 11.05
C LEU A 362 -5.49 18.68 11.88
N SER A 363 -5.59 19.41 12.98
CA SER A 363 -6.77 19.41 13.86
C SER A 363 -8.04 19.95 13.20
N ARG A 364 -7.90 20.66 12.08
CA ARG A 364 -8.98 21.25 11.28
C ARG A 364 -8.52 21.48 9.84
N PRO A 365 -9.45 21.71 8.90
CA PRO A 365 -9.11 22.23 7.58
C PRO A 365 -8.34 23.56 7.67
N ILE A 366 -7.64 23.93 6.61
CA ILE A 366 -6.86 25.16 6.52
C ILE A 366 -7.06 25.84 5.17
N ASP A 367 -6.95 27.16 5.15
CA ASP A 367 -6.91 27.92 3.89
C ASP A 367 -5.51 27.80 3.28
N LEU A 368 -5.40 27.01 2.21
CA LEU A 368 -4.13 26.81 1.52
C LEU A 368 -3.59 28.09 0.87
N SER A 369 -4.41 29.12 0.62
CA SER A 369 -3.90 30.41 0.14
C SER A 369 -3.06 31.15 1.17
N VAL A 370 -3.28 30.89 2.47
CA VAL A 370 -2.44 31.40 3.57
C VAL A 370 -1.14 30.61 3.67
N LEU A 371 -1.18 29.30 3.38
CA LEU A 371 0.00 28.43 3.46
C LEU A 371 0.93 28.54 2.24
N GLU A 372 0.37 28.74 1.04
CA GLU A 372 1.12 28.68 -0.23
C GLU A 372 2.40 29.51 -0.23
N PRO A 373 2.41 30.80 0.19
CA PRO A 373 3.62 31.59 0.17
C PRO A 373 4.74 30.98 1.01
N PHE A 374 4.40 30.36 2.15
CA PHE A 374 5.36 29.70 3.03
C PHE A 374 5.95 28.45 2.41
N THR A 375 5.23 27.75 1.53
CA THR A 375 5.71 26.50 0.94
C THR A 375 6.95 26.67 0.05
N HIS A 376 7.23 27.88 -0.44
CA HIS A 376 8.47 28.21 -1.15
C HIS A 376 9.72 27.95 -0.31
N ALA A 377 9.61 27.92 1.02
CA ALA A 377 10.71 27.51 1.89
C ALA A 377 11.05 26.00 1.80
N LEU A 378 10.20 25.15 1.20
CA LEU A 378 10.45 23.72 0.93
C LEU A 378 11.14 23.45 -0.40
N GLY A 379 11.13 24.41 -1.32
CA GLY A 379 11.79 24.29 -2.61
C GLY A 379 11.14 25.14 -3.71
N TRP A 380 11.79 25.15 -4.87
CA TRP A 380 11.42 25.96 -6.02
C TRP A 380 10.14 25.54 -6.74
N VAL A 381 9.84 24.23 -6.76
CA VAL A 381 8.71 23.68 -7.50
C VAL A 381 7.51 23.61 -6.58
N ILE A 382 6.74 24.69 -6.56
CA ILE A 382 5.46 24.80 -5.87
C ILE A 382 4.34 24.79 -6.90
N LYS A 383 3.37 23.89 -6.74
CA LYS A 383 2.15 23.85 -7.54
C LYS A 383 0.95 23.91 -6.61
N TYR A 384 0.19 24.99 -6.68
CA TYR A 384 -1.12 25.10 -6.02
C TYR A 384 -2.24 24.81 -7.03
N ASP A 385 -2.89 23.66 -6.86
CA ASP A 385 -4.11 23.31 -7.59
C ASP A 385 -5.33 23.73 -6.76
N ARG A 386 -5.96 24.84 -7.17
CA ARG A 386 -7.08 25.47 -6.44
C ARG A 386 -8.41 24.73 -6.58
N ASP A 387 -8.55 23.92 -7.62
CA ASP A 387 -9.78 23.16 -7.89
C ASP A 387 -9.82 21.88 -7.04
N GLU A 388 -8.64 21.28 -6.83
CA GLU A 388 -8.44 20.11 -5.98
C GLU A 388 -8.07 20.46 -4.53
N ASP A 389 -7.90 21.75 -4.24
CA ASP A 389 -7.53 22.27 -2.92
C ASP A 389 -6.28 21.58 -2.34
N VAL A 390 -5.21 21.55 -3.15
CA VAL A 390 -3.95 20.86 -2.84
C VAL A 390 -2.72 21.68 -3.26
N ILE A 391 -1.69 21.71 -2.41
CA ILE A 391 -0.37 22.25 -2.73
C ILE A 391 0.65 21.12 -2.79
N TYR A 392 1.36 21.03 -3.91
CA TYR A 392 2.55 20.19 -4.07
C TYR A 392 3.78 21.06 -3.86
N ALA A 393 4.57 20.76 -2.84
CA ALA A 393 5.78 21.48 -2.48
C ALA A 393 6.93 20.48 -2.33
N ASN A 394 7.68 20.30 -3.42
CA ASN A 394 8.78 19.33 -3.50
C ASN A 394 8.34 17.91 -3.08
N TYR A 395 8.83 17.39 -1.95
CA TYR A 395 8.52 16.07 -1.42
C TYR A 395 7.32 16.03 -0.46
N THR A 396 6.63 17.16 -0.27
CA THR A 396 5.50 17.32 0.64
C THR A 396 4.25 17.75 -0.12
N THR A 397 3.10 17.19 0.25
CA THR A 397 1.79 17.54 -0.29
C THR A 397 0.87 17.94 0.84
N PHE A 398 0.25 19.12 0.73
CA PHE A 398 -0.72 19.65 1.69
C PHE A 398 -2.11 19.68 1.05
N TYR A 399 -3.11 19.17 1.76
CA TYR A 399 -4.50 19.18 1.33
C TYR A 399 -5.29 20.12 2.25
N GLY A 400 -6.15 20.98 1.70
CA GLY A 400 -6.89 21.98 2.48
C GLY A 400 -7.84 21.37 3.51
N ALA A 401 -8.28 20.13 3.28
CA ALA A 401 -8.98 19.30 4.26
C ALA A 401 -8.16 18.92 5.51
N GLY A 402 -6.89 19.33 5.59
CA GLY A 402 -6.01 19.12 6.74
C GLY A 402 -5.13 17.88 6.67
N SER A 403 -5.06 17.18 5.52
CA SER A 403 -4.12 16.07 5.34
C SER A 403 -2.76 16.56 4.85
N ILE A 404 -1.68 15.91 5.25
CA ILE A 404 -0.30 16.17 4.79
C ILE A 404 0.35 14.82 4.47
N THR A 405 1.01 14.74 3.33
CA THR A 405 1.80 13.56 2.94
C THR A 405 3.21 13.99 2.58
N THR A 406 4.22 13.34 3.15
CA THR A 406 5.62 13.48 2.72
C THR A 406 6.12 12.18 2.11
N LYS A 407 7.06 12.26 1.17
CA LYS A 407 7.70 11.10 0.52
C LYS A 407 9.20 11.27 0.50
N ALA A 408 9.96 10.18 0.61
CA ALA A 408 11.42 10.23 0.43
C ALA A 408 12.02 8.86 0.14
N PHE A 409 13.28 8.83 -0.31
CA PHE A 409 14.04 7.60 -0.56
C PHE A 409 14.62 6.97 0.71
N THR A 410 14.75 7.74 1.80
CA THR A 410 15.21 7.26 3.10
C THR A 410 14.20 7.63 4.20
N GLN A 411 14.25 6.91 5.32
CA GLN A 411 13.39 7.21 6.47
C GLN A 411 13.75 8.55 7.11
N GLU A 412 15.03 8.89 7.17
CA GLU A 412 15.51 10.12 7.78
C GLU A 412 15.05 11.35 7.00
N ASP A 413 15.15 11.30 5.67
CA ASP A 413 14.64 12.37 4.80
C ASP A 413 13.13 12.54 4.94
N ALA A 414 12.36 11.45 5.05
CA ALA A 414 10.91 11.51 5.24
C ALA A 414 10.55 12.23 6.56
N LYS A 415 11.30 11.94 7.64
CA LYS A 415 11.15 12.60 8.95
C LYS A 415 11.51 14.08 8.88
N GLN A 416 12.62 14.43 8.23
CA GLN A 416 12.97 15.83 8.01
C GLN A 416 11.89 16.59 7.22
N ASN A 417 11.34 15.97 6.17
CA ASN A 417 10.27 16.57 5.39
C ASN A 417 9.00 16.84 6.20
N ILE A 418 8.64 15.95 7.15
CA ILE A 418 7.46 16.19 7.99
C ILE A 418 7.75 17.25 9.07
N ASP A 419 8.95 17.30 9.64
CA ASP A 419 9.35 18.35 10.57
C ASP A 419 9.33 19.73 9.89
N HIS A 420 9.79 19.82 8.65
CA HIS A 420 9.69 21.02 7.83
C HIS A 420 8.23 21.44 7.58
N ALA A 421 7.35 20.48 7.30
CA ALA A 421 5.92 20.74 7.16
C ALA A 421 5.30 21.29 8.45
N VAL A 422 5.64 20.71 9.62
CA VAL A 422 5.17 21.19 10.93
C VAL A 422 5.66 22.63 11.19
N GLN A 423 6.91 22.94 10.87
CA GLN A 423 7.47 24.28 10.99
C GLN A 423 6.72 25.31 10.14
N LEU A 424 6.26 24.92 8.95
CA LEU A 424 5.46 25.78 8.07
C LEU A 424 4.06 26.03 8.62
N ILE A 425 3.36 24.97 9.02
CA ILE A 425 2.02 25.09 9.61
C ILE A 425 2.04 26.01 10.83
N ALA A 426 3.05 25.87 11.69
CA ALA A 426 3.19 26.74 12.85
C ALA A 426 3.39 28.23 12.48
N ARG A 427 4.11 28.54 11.40
CA ARG A 427 4.33 29.92 10.93
C ARG A 427 3.10 30.49 10.22
N ALA A 428 2.42 29.68 9.42
CA ALA A 428 1.25 30.12 8.67
C ALA A 428 0.03 30.33 9.58
N PHE A 429 -0.22 29.41 10.51
CA PHE A 429 -1.48 29.39 11.28
C PHE A 429 -1.34 29.68 12.76
N ASN A 430 -0.18 29.41 13.37
CA ASN A 430 0.01 29.54 14.82
C ASN A 430 0.95 30.70 15.20
N CYS A 431 1.26 31.61 14.28
CA CYS A 431 2.23 32.68 14.53
C CYS A 431 1.79 33.56 15.72
N VAL A 432 2.69 33.69 16.70
CA VAL A 432 2.52 34.52 17.91
C VAL A 432 3.19 35.90 17.79
N GLY A 433 3.69 36.26 16.60
CA GLY A 433 4.27 37.59 16.37
C GLY A 433 5.69 37.83 16.89
N CYS A 434 6.42 36.77 17.29
CA CYS A 434 7.73 36.93 17.94
C CYS A 434 8.88 37.46 17.04
N GLY A 435 8.71 37.47 15.71
CA GLY A 435 9.71 38.01 14.78
C GLY A 435 10.99 37.18 14.56
N LEU A 436 11.20 36.08 15.29
CA LEU A 436 12.46 35.31 15.24
C LEU A 436 12.79 34.76 13.84
N CYS A 437 11.79 34.28 13.10
CA CYS A 437 12.00 33.73 11.75
C CYS A 437 12.35 34.81 10.73
N ALA A 438 11.73 36.00 10.82
CA ALA A 438 12.06 37.15 9.98
C ALA A 438 13.49 37.63 10.26
N ALA A 439 13.89 37.72 11.55
CA ALA A 439 15.25 38.10 11.93
C ALA A 439 16.35 37.14 11.44
N ARG A 440 16.02 35.85 11.24
CA ARG A 440 16.96 34.84 10.70
C ARG A 440 17.03 34.85 9.16
N CYS A 441 16.14 35.57 8.49
CA CYS A 441 16.07 35.58 7.03
C CYS A 441 17.02 36.66 6.47
N GLU A 442 18.23 36.23 6.10
CA GLU A 442 19.26 37.11 5.50
C GLU A 442 18.81 37.70 4.15
N GLU A 443 18.00 36.97 3.39
CA GLU A 443 17.43 37.44 2.11
C GLU A 443 16.22 38.36 2.29
N HIS A 444 15.79 38.60 3.53
CA HIS A 444 14.62 39.42 3.85
C HIS A 444 13.28 38.97 3.22
N ALA A 445 13.21 37.73 2.73
CA ALA A 445 11.99 37.13 2.20
C ALA A 445 10.88 37.02 3.26
N LEU A 446 11.23 36.89 4.55
CA LEU A 446 10.28 36.87 5.67
C LEU A 446 10.21 38.25 6.35
N TYR A 447 9.00 38.75 6.56
CA TYR A 447 8.75 40.05 7.19
C TYR A 447 7.57 39.99 8.17
N MET A 448 7.45 41.00 9.03
CA MET A 448 6.37 41.10 10.01
C MET A 448 5.35 42.15 9.56
N GLU A 449 4.07 41.76 9.54
CA GLU A 449 2.95 42.65 9.20
C GLU A 449 1.74 42.27 10.07
N GLY A 450 1.04 43.26 10.62
CA GLY A 450 -0.15 43.01 11.45
C GLY A 450 0.09 42.12 12.68
N GLY A 451 1.33 42.07 13.20
CA GLY A 451 1.70 41.18 14.31
C GLY A 451 1.87 39.70 13.92
N LYS A 452 1.80 39.36 12.63
CA LYS A 452 2.08 38.02 12.10
C LYS A 452 3.27 38.05 11.15
N VAL A 453 3.83 36.87 10.88
CA VAL A 453 4.90 36.73 9.89
C VAL A 453 4.26 36.52 8.52
N HIS A 454 4.87 37.10 7.50
CA HIS A 454 4.53 36.94 6.08
C HIS A 454 5.80 36.63 5.30
N ILE A 455 5.64 36.11 4.09
CA ILE A 455 6.75 35.73 3.21
C ILE A 455 6.49 36.21 1.79
N HIS A 456 7.50 36.82 1.18
CA HIS A 456 7.60 36.99 -0.26
C HIS A 456 8.18 35.71 -0.85
N GLY A 457 7.32 34.84 -1.40
CA GLY A 457 7.69 33.51 -1.87
C GLY A 457 8.84 33.54 -2.89
N ASP A 458 8.76 34.46 -3.85
CA ASP A 458 9.74 34.60 -4.94
C ASP A 458 11.15 35.03 -4.47
N ASP A 459 11.25 35.65 -3.29
CA ASP A 459 12.52 36.07 -2.70
C ASP A 459 13.16 34.94 -1.85
N CYS A 460 12.42 33.86 -1.58
CA CYS A 460 12.88 32.78 -0.71
C CYS A 460 13.85 31.84 -1.43
N ILE A 461 15.09 31.79 -0.96
CA ILE A 461 16.10 30.83 -1.44
C ILE A 461 16.05 29.47 -0.73
N PHE A 462 14.94 29.10 -0.07
CA PHE A 462 14.69 27.79 0.57
C PHE A 462 15.86 27.25 1.43
N CYS A 463 16.68 28.13 2.01
CA CYS A 463 17.84 27.74 2.82
C CYS A 463 17.46 27.18 4.19
N MET A 464 16.19 27.30 4.57
CA MET A 464 15.59 26.83 5.82
C MET A 464 16.26 27.36 7.10
N LYS A 465 17.18 28.34 7.05
CA LYS A 465 17.79 28.98 8.24
C LYS A 465 16.77 29.59 9.20
N CYS A 466 15.60 29.97 8.68
CA CYS A 466 14.50 30.49 9.47
C CYS A 466 13.76 29.38 10.26
N TYR A 467 13.99 28.11 9.93
CA TYR A 467 13.50 26.94 10.68
C TYR A 467 14.36 26.77 11.93
N GLY A 468 13.76 26.31 13.03
CA GLY A 468 14.43 26.28 14.33
C GLY A 468 13.43 26.51 15.47
N PRO A 469 13.89 26.82 16.70
CA PRO A 469 13.00 26.98 17.85
C PRO A 469 12.03 28.14 17.58
N CYS A 470 10.80 27.78 17.27
CA CYS A 470 9.69 28.68 17.03
C CYS A 470 8.73 28.52 18.20
N PRO A 471 8.42 29.59 18.95
CA PRO A 471 7.51 29.50 20.09
C PRO A 471 6.17 28.86 19.70
N ALA A 472 5.66 29.17 18.51
CA ALA A 472 4.40 28.62 17.98
C ALA A 472 4.39 27.09 17.81
N VAL A 473 5.56 26.45 17.63
CA VAL A 473 5.67 24.98 17.55
C VAL A 473 5.49 24.35 18.93
N ASN A 474 5.95 25.02 19.99
CA ASN A 474 5.84 24.54 21.38
C ASN A 474 4.50 24.90 22.04
N PHE A 475 3.82 25.94 21.56
CA PHE A 475 2.49 26.36 22.04
C PHE A 475 1.32 25.73 21.29
N ALA A 476 1.55 25.08 20.14
CA ALA A 476 0.54 24.26 19.50
C ALA A 476 0.17 23.15 20.50
N PRO A 477 -1.11 22.99 20.87
CA PRO A 477 -1.49 21.93 21.80
C PRO A 477 -1.06 20.62 21.17
N ALA A 478 -0.10 19.93 21.80
CA ALA A 478 0.09 18.51 21.57
C ALA A 478 -1.31 17.91 21.70
N ALA A 479 -1.80 17.23 20.66
CA ALA A 479 -3.04 16.48 20.77
C ALA A 479 -2.85 15.57 21.98
N LYS A 480 -3.52 15.88 23.10
CA LYS A 480 -3.28 15.25 24.41
C LYS A 480 -3.33 13.74 24.25
N THR A 481 -2.17 13.10 24.12
CA THR A 481 -1.99 11.73 24.54
C THR A 481 -1.77 11.84 26.03
N GLU A 482 -2.83 11.62 26.81
CA GLU A 482 -2.63 11.06 28.14
C GLU A 482 -1.95 9.71 27.92
N GLU A 483 -0.61 9.72 27.90
CA GLU A 483 0.15 8.55 28.26
C GLU A 483 -0.21 8.26 29.72
N LYS A 484 -1.28 7.48 29.93
CA LYS A 484 -1.35 6.68 31.14
C LYS A 484 -0.20 5.70 31.01
N GLY A 485 0.88 6.03 31.71
CA GLY A 485 1.97 5.10 31.96
C GLY A 485 1.37 3.75 32.34
N PHE A 486 1.94 2.70 31.78
CA PHE A 486 1.79 1.36 32.30
C PHE A 486 2.28 1.38 33.75
N GLU A 487 1.37 1.48 34.69
CA GLU A 487 1.58 1.02 36.05
C GLU A 487 1.12 -0.44 36.08
N ASP A 488 2.13 -1.32 36.18
CA ASP A 488 2.19 -2.75 36.55
C ASP A 488 1.16 -3.75 35.98
#